data_AF-A0A8S3ZJS6-F1
#
_entry.id   AF-A0A8S3ZJS6-F1
#
_cell.length_a   1.000
_cell.length_b   1.000
_cell.length_c   1.000
_cell.angle_alpha   90.00
_cell.angle_beta   90.00
_cell.angle_gamma   90.00
#
_symmetry.space_group_name_H-M   'P 1'
#
loop_
_entity.id
_entity.type
_entity.pdbx_description
1 polymer ?
#
loop_
_entity_poly.entity_id
_entity_poly.type
_entity_poly.pdbx_seq_one_letter_code
_entity_poly.pdbx_strand_id
1 'polypeptide(L)' 'HMQNKDGPSYITACAPPSQLPERHFCSVCGFPSNYTCVVCGSRYCCVKCLGTHQDTR' A
#
# COMPACT_ATOMS: atom_id res chain seq x y z
N HIS A 1 -9.10 0.79 41.69
CA HIS A 1 -9.69 -0.25 40.83
C HIS A 1 -9.49 0.15 39.37
N MET A 2 -8.47 -0.41 38.69
CA MET A 2 -8.34 -0.30 37.23
C MET A 2 -9.43 -1.16 36.59
N GLN A 3 -10.41 -0.53 35.96
CA GLN A 3 -11.34 -1.24 35.09
C GLN A 3 -10.63 -1.48 33.75
N ASN A 4 -9.99 -2.64 33.59
CA ASN A 4 -9.78 -3.20 32.25
C ASN A 4 -11.15 -3.62 31.73
N LYS A 5 -11.80 -2.70 31.02
CA LYS A 5 -12.96 -2.99 30.19
C LYS A 5 -12.42 -3.47 28.84
N ASP A 6 -12.06 -4.74 28.75
CA ASP A 6 -11.76 -5.41 27.48
C ASP A 6 -13.06 -5.71 26.70
N GLY A 7 -13.90 -4.69 26.55
CA GLY A 7 -15.06 -4.72 25.67
C GLY A 7 -14.68 -4.26 24.27
N PRO A 8 -15.53 -4.52 23.26
CA PRO A 8 -15.30 -4.02 21.92
C PRO A 8 -15.14 -2.49 21.94
N SER A 9 -14.01 -2.01 21.44
CA SER A 9 -13.63 -0.60 21.36
C SER A 9 -12.88 -0.34 20.04
N TYR A 10 -12.65 0.94 19.74
CA TYR A 10 -11.89 1.34 18.53
C TYR A 10 -10.52 0.63 18.45
N ILE A 11 -9.82 0.50 19.57
CA ILE A 11 -8.49 -0.13 19.62
C ILE A 11 -8.55 -1.66 19.49
N THR A 12 -9.60 -2.32 19.98
CA THR A 12 -9.74 -3.79 19.91
C THR A 12 -10.31 -4.26 18.58
N ALA A 13 -10.82 -3.34 17.74
CA ALA A 13 -11.36 -3.63 16.41
C ALA A 13 -10.28 -3.72 15.31
N CYS A 14 -9.01 -3.46 15.63
CA CYS A 14 -7.92 -3.55 14.66
C CYS A 14 -7.75 -4.98 14.12
N ALA A 15 -7.78 -5.12 12.79
CA ALA A 15 -7.49 -6.39 12.14
C ALA A 15 -6.00 -6.77 12.31
N PRO A 16 -5.66 -8.06 12.42
CA PRO A 16 -4.27 -8.50 12.42
C PRO A 16 -3.63 -8.26 11.04
N PRO A 17 -2.28 -8.24 10.95
CA PRO A 17 -1.57 -8.13 9.67
C PRO A 17 -1.93 -9.25 8.69
N SER A 18 -1.79 -8.97 7.39
CA SER A 18 -1.98 -9.96 6.33
C SER A 18 -0.99 -11.12 6.46
N GLN A 19 -1.47 -12.35 6.25
CA GLN A 19 -0.65 -13.55 6.13
C GLN A 19 -0.28 -13.87 4.67
N LEU A 20 -0.82 -13.11 3.71
CA LEU A 20 -0.59 -13.28 2.28
C LEU A 20 0.44 -12.28 1.75
N PRO A 21 1.21 -12.64 0.71
CA PRO A 21 2.18 -11.75 0.11
C PRO A 21 1.52 -10.51 -0.49
N GLU A 22 2.26 -9.40 -0.47
CA GLU A 22 1.83 -8.14 -1.06
C GLU A 22 1.67 -8.26 -2.58
N ARG A 23 0.67 -7.56 -3.13
CA ARG A 23 0.46 -7.44 -4.57
C ARG A 23 1.04 -6.12 -5.06
N HIS A 24 1.77 -6.18 -6.17
CA HIS A 24 2.38 -4.97 -6.75
C HIS A 24 1.49 -4.40 -7.85
N PHE A 25 0.94 -3.21 -7.61
CA PHE A 25 0.12 -2.48 -8.57
C PHE A 25 0.78 -1.18 -8.99
N CYS A 26 0.52 -0.77 -10.23
CA CYS A 26 0.95 0.50 -10.77
C CYS A 26 0.26 1.64 -10.01
N SER A 27 1.03 2.57 -9.45
CA SER A 27 0.46 3.71 -8.73
C SER A 27 -0.28 4.71 -9.62
N VAL A 28 -0.12 4.60 -10.95
CA VAL A 28 -0.72 5.52 -11.92
C VAL A 28 -2.07 5.00 -12.42
N CYS A 29 -2.18 3.71 -12.71
CA CYS A 29 -3.36 3.14 -13.37
C CYS A 29 -3.94 1.88 -12.69
N GLY A 30 -3.33 1.39 -11.60
CA GLY A 30 -3.84 0.25 -10.84
C GLY A 30 -3.59 -1.15 -11.43
N PHE A 31 -3.11 -1.26 -12.68
CA PHE A 31 -2.75 -2.55 -13.28
C PHE A 31 -1.52 -3.18 -12.59
N PRO A 32 -1.32 -4.51 -12.66
CA PRO A 32 -0.13 -5.16 -12.11
C PRO A 32 1.17 -4.49 -12.58
N SER A 33 2.07 -4.22 -11.64
CA SER A 33 3.33 -3.55 -11.92
C SER A 33 4.46 -4.57 -12.01
N ASN A 34 5.31 -4.38 -13.03
CA ASN A 34 6.55 -5.14 -13.21
C ASN A 34 7.80 -4.33 -12.89
N TYR A 35 7.66 -3.02 -12.67
CA TYR A 35 8.79 -2.10 -12.52
C TYR A 35 8.67 -1.22 -11.28
N THR A 36 9.81 -0.83 -10.76
CA THR A 36 9.93 -0.03 -9.54
C THR A 36 10.83 1.17 -9.82
N CYS A 37 10.36 2.35 -9.46
CA CYS A 37 11.18 3.55 -9.54
C CYS A 37 12.30 3.46 -8.51
N VAL A 38 13.54 3.59 -8.96
CA VAL A 38 14.73 3.50 -8.10
C VAL A 38 14.90 4.70 -7.17
N VAL A 39 14.22 5.82 -7.45
CA VAL A 39 14.34 7.05 -6.66
C VAL A 39 13.40 7.03 -5.45
N CYS A 40 12.13 6.62 -5.64
CA CYS A 40 11.10 6.70 -4.60
C CYS A 40 10.46 5.36 -4.22
N GLY A 41 10.79 4.27 -4.93
CA GLY A 41 10.18 2.95 -4.70
C GLY A 41 8.77 2.77 -5.28
N SER A 42 8.18 3.81 -5.91
CA SER A 42 6.86 3.67 -6.51
C SER A 42 6.85 2.70 -7.68
N ARG A 43 5.78 1.92 -7.78
CA ARG A 43 5.58 0.87 -8.79
C ARG A 43 4.86 1.42 -10.02
N TYR A 44 5.26 1.00 -11.23
CA TYR A 44 4.59 1.33 -12.49
C TYR A 44 4.52 0.13 -13.44
N CYS A 45 3.55 0.12 -14.37
CA CYS A 45 3.34 -1.03 -15.27
C CYS A 45 4.05 -0.89 -16.62
N CYS A 46 4.30 0.33 -17.11
CA CYS A 46 4.89 0.59 -18.43
C CYS A 46 5.57 1.97 -18.51
N VAL A 47 6.31 2.22 -19.59
CA VAL A 47 7.05 3.48 -19.83
C VAL A 47 6.12 4.69 -19.86
N LYS A 48 4.88 4.56 -20.37
CA LYS A 48 3.90 5.66 -20.32
C LYS A 48 3.59 6.08 -18.87
N CYS A 49 3.37 5.09 -18.00
CA CYS A 49 3.14 5.36 -16.58
C CYS A 49 4.41 5.86 -15.87
N LEU A 50 5.62 5.46 -16.31
CA LEU A 50 6.86 6.05 -15.82
C LEU A 50 6.93 7.54 -16.16
N GLY A 51 6.59 7.93 -17.40
CA GLY A 51 6.54 9.34 -17.79
C GLY A 51 5.58 10.14 -16.92
N THR A 52 4.33 9.67 -16.76
CA THR A 52 3.36 10.31 -15.86
C THR A 52 3.85 10.38 -14.42
N HIS A 53 4.51 9.31 -13.94
CA HIS A 53 5.09 9.29 -12.60
C HIS A 53 6.16 10.36 -12.42
N GLN A 54 7.07 10.54 -13.39
CA GLN A 54 8.18 11.50 -13.31
C GLN A 54 7.72 12.95 -13.45
N ASP A 55 6.64 13.21 -14.18
CA ASP A 55 6.07 14.56 -14.34
C ASP A 55 5.42 15.05 -13.04
N THR A 56 4.86 14.13 -12.26
CA THR A 56 4.03 14.45 -11.08
C THR A 56 4.71 14.20 -9.73
N ARG A 57 5.95 13.69 -9.68
CA ARG A 57 6.65 13.32 -8.44
C ARG A 57 8.12 13.67 -8.41
#